data_AF-A0A2E8HNU4-F1
#
_entry.id   AF-A0A2E8HNU4-F1
#
_cell.length_a   1.000
_cell.length_b   1.000
_cell.length_c   1.000
_cell.angle_alpha   90.00
_cell.angle_beta   90.00
_cell.angle_gamma   90.00
#
_symmetry.space_group_name_H-M   'P 1'
#
loop_
_entity.id
_entity.type
_entity.pdbx_description
1 polymer ?
#
loop_
_entity_poly.entity_id
_entity_poly.type
_entity_poly.pdbx_seq_one_letter_code
_entity_poly.pdbx_strand_id
1 'polypeptide(L)'
;DWARQALSTAIGDSDVIVRRNVARALAPVSRQVDPAIWRAALADQDAMVRVAALQAIQGLEGIEELSDILHQLLEHEHIPTRRAAIRALSLQPQTDSFECFLTVLLDEDPQVRQHATVALQELTGELLHQRPEAWRWWFEQQLT
;
A
#
# COMPACT_ATOMS: atom_id res chain seq x y z
N ASP A 1 15.40 -19.19 11.40
CA ASP A 1 15.02 -19.20 12.82
C ASP A 1 13.55 -19.63 12.94
N TRP A 2 13.20 -20.37 13.99
CA TRP A 2 11.87 -20.97 14.23
C TRP A 2 10.74 -19.94 14.18
N ALA A 3 11.00 -18.70 14.60
CA ALA A 3 10.05 -17.61 14.54
C ALA A 3 9.58 -17.33 13.09
N ARG A 4 10.48 -17.37 12.11
CA ARG A 4 10.14 -17.20 10.69
C ARG A 4 9.27 -18.35 10.18
N GLN A 5 9.58 -19.59 10.57
CA GLN A 5 8.79 -20.76 10.18
C GLN A 5 7.38 -20.69 10.80
N ALA A 6 7.28 -20.30 12.08
CA ALA A 6 6.00 -20.15 12.75
C ALA A 6 5.13 -19.07 12.10
N LEU A 7 5.71 -17.92 11.72
CA LEU A 7 4.99 -16.87 10.98
C LEU A 7 4.51 -17.37 9.61
N SER A 8 5.37 -18.10 8.88
CA SER A 8 5.02 -18.68 7.58
C SER A 8 3.88 -19.69 7.68
N THR A 9 3.84 -20.51 8.73
CA THR A 9 2.70 -21.42 8.95
C THR A 9 1.45 -20.65 9.37
N ALA A 10 1.58 -19.71 10.30
CA ALA A 10 0.43 -19.00 10.87
C ALA A 10 -0.26 -18.03 9.89
N ILE A 11 0.45 -17.52 8.87
CA ILE A 11 -0.20 -16.73 7.80
C ILE A 11 -1.08 -17.59 6.88
N GLY A 12 -0.95 -18.92 6.92
CA GLY A 12 -1.82 -19.87 6.22
C GLY A 12 -2.88 -20.53 7.11
N ASP A 13 -3.05 -20.08 8.36
CA ASP A 13 -3.96 -20.70 9.32
C ASP A 13 -5.44 -20.59 8.87
N SER A 14 -6.26 -21.59 9.16
CA SER A 14 -7.67 -21.58 8.80
C SER A 14 -8.47 -20.52 9.60
N ASP A 15 -8.02 -20.17 10.80
CA ASP A 15 -8.61 -19.13 11.62
C ASP A 15 -8.15 -17.73 11.15
N VAL A 16 -9.12 -16.94 10.69
CA VAL A 16 -8.91 -15.55 10.27
C VAL A 16 -8.33 -14.67 11.39
N ILE A 17 -8.66 -14.96 12.65
CA ILE A 17 -8.14 -14.20 13.79
C ILE A 17 -6.65 -14.46 13.96
N VAL A 18 -6.19 -15.70 13.74
CA VAL A 18 -4.76 -16.05 13.74
C VAL A 18 -4.05 -15.30 12.62
N ARG A 19 -4.53 -15.42 11.37
CA ARG A 19 -3.90 -14.72 10.23
C ARG A 19 -3.86 -13.21 10.39
N ARG A 20 -4.92 -12.59 10.91
CA ARG A 20 -4.97 -11.15 11.19
C ARG A 20 -3.97 -10.75 12.27
N ASN A 21 -3.84 -11.54 13.33
CA ASN A 21 -2.85 -11.28 14.38
C ASN A 21 -1.42 -11.39 13.85
N VAL A 22 -1.16 -12.35 12.95
CA VAL A 22 0.11 -12.47 12.25
C VAL A 22 0.38 -11.22 11.43
N ALA A 23 -0.56 -10.78 10.58
CA ALA A 23 -0.41 -9.57 9.76
C ALA A 23 -0.08 -8.32 10.59
N ARG A 24 -0.75 -8.13 11.74
CA ARG A 24 -0.46 -7.01 12.67
C ARG A 24 0.92 -7.10 13.30
N ALA A 25 1.43 -8.32 13.50
CA ALA A 25 2.71 -8.58 14.14
C ALA A 25 3.90 -8.54 13.17
N LEU A 26 3.68 -8.33 11.87
CA LEU A 26 4.77 -8.28 10.89
C LEU A 26 5.63 -7.01 10.99
N ALA A 27 5.05 -5.85 11.36
CA ALA A 27 5.78 -4.58 11.37
C ALA A 27 6.98 -4.56 12.32
N PRO A 28 6.88 -5.00 13.60
CA PRO A 28 8.01 -4.97 14.53
C PRO A 28 9.19 -5.87 14.12
N VAL A 29 8.96 -6.85 13.24
CA VAL A 29 9.97 -7.83 12.80
C VAL A 29 10.31 -7.69 11.31
N SER A 30 9.81 -6.64 10.66
CA SER A 30 9.78 -6.47 9.20
C SER A 30 11.10 -6.69 8.48
N ARG A 31 12.22 -6.19 9.02
CA ARG A 31 13.58 -6.37 8.45
C ARG A 31 14.06 -7.83 8.36
N GLN A 32 13.36 -8.76 9.02
CA GLN A 32 13.72 -10.17 9.09
C GLN A 32 12.65 -11.09 8.47
N VAL A 33 11.51 -10.51 8.06
CA VAL A 33 10.37 -11.23 7.50
C VAL A 33 10.59 -11.41 6.00
N ASP A 34 10.33 -12.63 5.54
CA ASP A 34 10.36 -12.97 4.12
C ASP A 34 9.26 -12.18 3.37
N PRO A 35 9.57 -11.49 2.26
CA PRO A 35 8.58 -10.81 1.41
C PRO A 35 7.38 -11.68 1.04
N ALA A 36 7.53 -13.00 0.95
CA ALA A 36 6.44 -13.94 0.69
C ALA A 36 5.35 -13.91 1.79
N ILE A 37 5.73 -13.68 3.05
CA ILE A 37 4.78 -13.60 4.18
C ILE A 37 3.95 -12.32 4.07
N TRP A 38 4.59 -11.20 3.71
CA TRP A 38 3.88 -9.95 3.44
C TRP A 38 2.91 -10.10 2.27
N ARG A 39 3.35 -10.69 1.16
CA ARG A 39 2.50 -10.95 0.00
C ARG A 39 1.30 -11.82 0.36
N ALA A 40 1.49 -12.88 1.14
CA ALA A 40 0.39 -13.72 1.60
C ALA A 40 -0.64 -12.93 2.42
N ALA A 41 -0.19 -12.07 3.33
CA ALA A 41 -1.07 -11.23 4.15
C ALA A 41 -1.83 -10.16 3.33
N LEU A 42 -1.15 -9.56 2.34
CA LEU A 42 -1.71 -8.56 1.43
C LEU A 42 -2.70 -9.15 0.42
N ALA A 43 -2.53 -10.43 0.05
CA ALA A 43 -3.41 -11.18 -0.85
C ALA A 43 -4.46 -12.02 -0.12
N ASP A 44 -4.57 -11.92 1.22
CA ASP A 44 -5.51 -12.73 1.99
C ASP A 44 -6.95 -12.51 1.51
N GLN A 45 -7.75 -13.57 1.48
CA GLN A 45 -9.16 -13.50 1.12
C GLN A 45 -9.97 -12.60 2.08
N ASP A 46 -9.58 -12.54 3.36
CA ASP A 46 -10.25 -11.72 4.35
C ASP A 46 -9.74 -10.28 4.31
N ALA A 47 -10.68 -9.34 4.17
CA ALA A 47 -10.36 -7.93 4.03
C ALA A 47 -9.70 -7.33 5.28
N MET A 48 -9.99 -7.84 6.48
CA MET A 48 -9.38 -7.35 7.71
C MET A 48 -7.94 -7.83 7.85
N VAL A 49 -7.58 -8.99 7.30
CA VAL A 49 -6.18 -9.43 7.19
C VAL A 49 -5.42 -8.51 6.23
N ARG A 50 -5.96 -8.24 5.03
CA ARG A 50 -5.33 -7.31 4.07
C ARG A 50 -5.12 -5.92 4.66
N VAL A 51 -6.15 -5.36 5.30
CA VAL A 51 -6.08 -4.04 5.95
C VAL A 51 -5.06 -4.04 7.08
N ALA A 52 -5.00 -5.10 7.90
CA ALA A 52 -4.00 -5.22 8.96
C ALA A 52 -2.57 -5.26 8.39
N ALA A 53 -2.35 -5.98 7.29
CA ALA A 53 -1.06 -6.03 6.60
C ALA A 53 -0.67 -4.64 6.05
N LEU A 54 -1.58 -3.96 5.35
CA LEU A 54 -1.37 -2.61 4.83
C LEU A 54 -1.07 -1.59 5.94
N GLN A 55 -1.77 -1.68 7.08
CA GLN A 55 -1.49 -0.85 8.25
C GLN A 55 -0.13 -1.15 8.86
N ALA A 56 0.28 -2.42 8.88
CA ALA A 56 1.59 -2.83 9.38
C ALA A 56 2.74 -2.38 8.46
N ILE A 57 2.48 -2.20 7.16
CA ILE A 57 3.45 -1.67 6.18
C ILE A 57 3.70 -0.18 6.35
N GLN A 58 2.75 0.58 6.91
CA GLN A 58 2.87 2.03 7.04
C GLN A 58 4.13 2.42 7.85
N GLY A 59 5.03 3.16 7.21
CA GLY A 59 6.26 3.65 7.83
C GLY A 59 7.41 2.63 7.88
N LEU A 60 7.27 1.45 7.25
CA LEU A 60 8.37 0.51 7.07
C LEU A 60 9.22 0.90 5.88
N GLU A 61 10.53 1.07 6.04
CA GLU A 61 11.47 1.19 4.92
C GLU A 61 11.71 -0.18 4.26
N GLY A 62 12.15 -0.19 2.99
CA GLY A 62 12.57 -1.42 2.32
C GLY A 62 11.43 -2.28 1.78
N ILE A 63 10.29 -1.65 1.42
CA ILE A 63 9.09 -2.34 0.92
C ILE A 63 8.97 -2.31 -0.61
N GLU A 64 10.04 -1.95 -1.31
CA GLU A 64 10.08 -1.83 -2.78
C GLU A 64 9.71 -3.14 -3.46
N GLU A 65 10.08 -4.26 -2.85
CA GLU A 65 9.70 -5.58 -3.34
C GLU A 65 8.20 -5.86 -3.25
N LEU A 66 7.39 -5.04 -2.58
CA LEU A 66 5.93 -5.19 -2.46
C LEU A 66 5.15 -4.20 -3.35
N SER A 67 5.83 -3.35 -4.13
CA SER A 67 5.18 -2.28 -4.89
C SER A 67 4.10 -2.80 -5.85
N ASP A 68 4.36 -3.92 -6.54
CA ASP A 68 3.43 -4.57 -7.46
C ASP A 68 2.07 -4.87 -6.82
N ILE A 69 2.08 -5.54 -5.66
CA ILE A 69 0.86 -5.89 -4.94
C ILE A 69 0.21 -4.67 -4.27
N LEU A 70 1.00 -3.70 -3.80
CA LEU A 70 0.47 -2.46 -3.25
C LEU A 70 -0.25 -1.63 -4.31
N HIS A 71 0.29 -1.56 -5.54
CA HIS A 71 -0.37 -0.92 -6.67
C HIS A 71 -1.64 -1.66 -7.07
N GLN A 72 -1.65 -2.99 -7.13
CA GLN A 72 -2.87 -3.77 -7.38
C GLN A 72 -3.97 -3.48 -6.33
N LEU A 73 -3.60 -3.31 -5.06
CA LEU A 73 -4.55 -3.03 -3.98
C LEU A 73 -5.17 -1.63 -4.05
N LEU A 74 -4.62 -0.71 -4.87
CA LEU A 74 -5.25 0.57 -5.18
C LEU A 74 -6.51 0.43 -6.03
N GLU A 75 -6.66 -0.66 -6.77
CA GLU A 75 -7.82 -0.92 -7.64
C GLU A 75 -8.81 -1.93 -7.04
N HIS A 76 -8.58 -2.34 -5.78
CA HIS A 76 -9.37 -3.38 -5.13
C HIS A 76 -10.84 -2.94 -4.90
N GLU A 77 -11.81 -3.84 -5.09
CA GLU A 77 -13.25 -3.53 -4.93
C GLU A 77 -13.62 -3.00 -3.53
N HIS A 78 -13.02 -3.57 -2.49
CA HIS A 78 -13.22 -3.18 -1.09
C HIS A 78 -12.55 -1.83 -0.75
N ILE A 79 -13.37 -0.79 -0.56
CA ILE A 79 -12.93 0.59 -0.25
C ILE A 79 -11.93 0.68 0.91
N PRO A 80 -12.13 0.04 2.08
CA PRO A 80 -11.13 0.09 3.15
C PRO A 80 -9.75 -0.45 2.77
N THR A 81 -9.69 -1.40 1.83
CA THR A 81 -8.43 -1.93 1.30
C THR A 81 -7.74 -0.88 0.43
N ARG A 82 -8.45 -0.24 -0.51
CA ARG A 82 -7.90 0.86 -1.33
C ARG A 82 -7.37 1.99 -0.47
N ARG A 83 -8.15 2.41 0.54
CA ARG A 83 -7.75 3.46 1.50
C ARG A 83 -6.48 3.12 2.26
N ALA A 84 -6.35 1.88 2.73
CA ALA A 84 -5.16 1.44 3.43
C ALA A 84 -3.95 1.35 2.50
N ALA A 85 -4.14 0.95 1.24
CA ALA A 85 -3.10 0.85 0.22
C ALA A 85 -2.54 2.23 -0.17
N ILE A 86 -3.40 3.17 -0.53
CA ILE A 86 -2.95 4.53 -0.88
C ILE A 86 -2.27 5.23 0.30
N ARG A 87 -2.73 4.98 1.53
CA ARG A 87 -2.07 5.52 2.72
C ARG A 87 -0.69 4.92 2.97
N ALA A 88 -0.50 3.62 2.69
CA ALA A 88 0.80 2.99 2.79
C ALA A 88 1.78 3.56 1.76
N LEU A 89 1.35 3.67 0.50
CA LEU A 89 2.16 4.20 -0.59
C LEU A 89 2.42 5.71 -0.47
N SER A 90 1.48 6.50 0.06
CA SER A 90 1.65 7.96 0.18
C SER A 90 2.75 8.37 1.17
N LEU A 91 3.11 7.50 2.11
CA LEU A 91 4.17 7.77 3.08
C LEU A 91 5.57 7.51 2.52
N GLN A 92 5.66 6.76 1.42
CA GLN A 92 6.90 6.38 0.76
C GLN A 92 6.67 6.35 -0.76
N PRO A 93 6.37 7.50 -1.36
CA PRO A 93 6.06 7.54 -2.79
C PRO A 93 7.32 7.17 -3.59
N GLN A 94 7.20 6.17 -4.44
CA GLN A 94 8.25 5.79 -5.38
C GLN A 94 8.08 6.60 -6.67
N THR A 95 9.19 6.88 -7.37
CA THR A 95 9.18 7.71 -8.58
C THR A 95 8.26 7.18 -9.67
N ASP A 96 8.12 5.86 -9.78
CA ASP A 96 7.25 5.18 -10.73
C ASP A 96 5.76 5.16 -10.30
N SER A 97 5.44 5.61 -9.08
CA SER A 97 4.06 5.65 -8.56
C SER A 97 3.25 6.84 -9.04
N PHE A 98 3.84 7.78 -9.79
CA PHE A 98 3.18 9.01 -10.25
C PHE A 98 1.90 8.71 -11.04
N GLU A 99 1.99 7.85 -12.07
CA GLU A 99 0.84 7.47 -12.91
C GLU A 99 -0.24 6.71 -12.13
N CYS A 100 0.17 5.87 -11.17
CA CYS A 100 -0.78 5.22 -10.27
C CYS A 100 -1.55 6.26 -9.45
N PHE A 101 -0.87 7.24 -8.85
CA PHE A 101 -1.55 8.27 -8.06
C PHE A 101 -2.44 9.19 -8.92
N LEU A 102 -2.08 9.46 -10.17
CA LEU A 102 -2.97 10.15 -11.11
C LEU A 102 -4.29 9.41 -11.33
N THR A 103 -4.22 8.09 -11.50
CA THR A 103 -5.42 7.25 -11.64
C THR A 103 -6.25 7.27 -10.35
N VAL A 104 -5.61 7.19 -9.19
CA VAL A 104 -6.29 7.19 -7.87
C VAL A 104 -6.97 8.53 -7.55
N LEU A 105 -6.55 9.65 -8.17
CA LEU A 105 -7.30 10.92 -8.08
C LEU A 105 -8.72 10.82 -8.66
N LEU A 106 -9.02 9.79 -9.45
CA LEU A 106 -10.35 9.54 -10.02
C LEU A 106 -11.19 8.54 -9.22
N ASP A 107 -10.69 8.05 -8.07
CA ASP A 107 -11.42 7.08 -7.24
C ASP A 107 -12.77 7.66 -6.77
N GLU A 108 -13.79 6.80 -6.66
CA GLU A 108 -15.11 7.16 -6.16
C GLU A 108 -15.07 7.64 -4.70
N ASP A 109 -14.18 7.07 -3.87
CA ASP A 109 -14.06 7.35 -2.46
C ASP A 109 -13.26 8.66 -2.23
N PRO A 110 -13.85 9.67 -1.57
CA PRO A 110 -13.18 10.95 -1.34
C PRO A 110 -11.89 10.87 -0.52
N GLN A 111 -11.78 9.89 0.39
CA GLN A 111 -10.60 9.73 1.23
C GLN A 111 -9.47 9.08 0.44
N VAL A 112 -9.78 8.17 -0.49
CA VAL A 112 -8.80 7.64 -1.45
C VAL A 112 -8.23 8.78 -2.31
N ARG A 113 -9.08 9.63 -2.90
CA ARG A 113 -8.62 10.80 -3.69
C ARG A 113 -7.77 11.78 -2.87
N GLN A 114 -8.14 12.01 -1.61
CA GLN A 114 -7.39 12.88 -0.71
C GLN A 114 -5.97 12.33 -0.47
N HIS A 115 -5.84 11.04 -0.21
CA HIS A 115 -4.52 10.43 -0.02
C HIS A 115 -3.66 10.45 -1.29
N ALA A 116 -4.25 10.27 -2.47
CA ALA A 116 -3.51 10.44 -3.73
C ALA A 116 -3.02 11.88 -3.95
N THR A 117 -3.81 12.88 -3.54
CA THR A 117 -3.38 14.29 -3.58
C THR A 117 -2.15 14.52 -2.69
N VAL A 118 -2.17 13.96 -1.47
CA VAL A 118 -1.03 14.04 -0.55
C VAL A 118 0.18 13.31 -1.13
N ALA A 119 0.00 12.11 -1.69
CA ALA A 119 1.08 11.34 -2.28
C ALA A 119 1.77 12.07 -3.43
N LEU A 120 0.99 12.70 -4.33
CA LEU A 120 1.53 13.51 -5.43
C LEU A 120 2.27 14.75 -4.91
N GLN A 121 1.74 15.40 -3.88
CA GLN A 121 2.42 16.54 -3.24
C GLN A 121 3.75 16.13 -2.61
N GLU A 122 3.80 15.03 -1.86
CA GLU A 122 5.04 14.52 -1.27
C GLU A 122 6.05 14.09 -2.35
N LEU A 123 5.58 13.51 -3.45
CA LEU A 123 6.44 13.05 -4.55
C LEU A 123 7.07 14.20 -5.35
N THR A 124 6.35 15.32 -5.50
CA THR A 124 6.70 16.39 -6.45
C THR A 124 7.05 17.73 -5.79
N GLY A 125 6.63 17.94 -4.55
CA GLY A 125 6.66 19.24 -3.86
C GLY A 125 5.55 20.20 -4.29
N GLU A 126 4.71 19.83 -5.26
CA GLU A 126 3.70 20.71 -5.84
C GLU A 126 2.32 20.56 -5.20
N LEU A 127 1.53 21.62 -5.24
CA LEU A 127 0.15 21.61 -4.75
C LEU A 127 -0.85 21.90 -5.88
N LEU A 128 -1.17 20.85 -6.65
CA LEU A 128 -2.14 20.97 -7.75
C LEU A 128 -3.54 20.47 -7.39
N HIS A 129 -3.74 20.01 -6.14
CA HIS A 129 -5.00 19.48 -5.60
C HIS A 129 -5.53 18.29 -6.42
N GLN A 130 -6.84 18.01 -6.35
CA GLN A 130 -7.50 16.93 -7.12
C GLN A 130 -7.76 17.35 -8.57
N ARG A 131 -6.71 17.77 -9.29
CA ARG A 131 -6.77 18.18 -10.71
C ARG A 131 -5.85 17.29 -11.56
N PRO A 132 -6.32 16.11 -12.01
CA PRO A 132 -5.50 15.17 -12.79
C PRO A 132 -4.84 15.80 -14.02
N GLU A 133 -5.56 16.66 -14.75
CA GLU A 133 -5.03 17.35 -15.94
C GLU A 133 -3.86 18.30 -15.60
N ALA A 134 -3.93 18.98 -14.45
CA ALA A 134 -2.86 19.88 -14.02
C ALA A 134 -1.59 19.09 -13.66
N TRP A 135 -1.77 17.93 -13.01
CA TRP A 135 -0.66 17.03 -12.70
C TRP A 135 -0.03 16.42 -13.96
N ARG A 136 -0.84 15.97 -14.93
CA ARG A 136 -0.34 15.47 -16.23
C ARG A 136 0.50 16.52 -16.94
N TRP A 137 -0.05 17.74 -17.07
CA TRP A 137 0.67 18.84 -17.70
C TRP A 137 2.00 19.12 -16.99
N TRP A 138 2.01 19.16 -15.66
CA TRP A 138 3.24 19.39 -14.88
C TRP A 138 4.29 18.31 -15.13
N PHE A 139 3.88 17.04 -15.17
CA PHE A 139 4.78 15.91 -15.38
C PHE A 139 5.41 15.92 -16.78
N GLU A 140 4.62 16.25 -17.80
CA GLU A 140 5.12 16.40 -19.18
C GLU A 140 6.21 17.47 -19.28
N GLN A 141 6.14 18.56 -18.50
CA GLN A 141 7.19 19.59 -18.48
C GLN A 141 8.50 19.12 -17.83
N GLN A 142 8.49 18.06 -17.02
CA GLN A 142 9.71 17.53 -16.39
C GLN A 142 10.50 16.59 -17.31
N LEU A 143 9.89 16.14 -18.41
CA LEU A 143 10.50 15.22 -19.38
C LEU A 143 11.26 15.95 -20.51
N THR A 144 11.15 17.28 -20.57
CA THR A 144 11.77 18.17 -21.57
C THR A 144 12.95 18.94 -21.00
#